data_AF-A0A8C4F0S7-F1
#
_entry.id   AF-A0A8C4F0S7-F1
#
_cell.length_a   1.000
_cell.length_b   1.000
_cell.length_c   1.000
_cell.angle_alpha   90.00
_cell.angle_beta   90.00
_cell.angle_gamma   90.00
#
_symmetry.space_group_name_H-M   'P 1'
#
loop_
_entity.id
_entity.type
_entity.pdbx_description
1 polymer ?
#
loop_
_entity_poly.entity_id
_entity_poly.type
_entity_poly.pdbx_seq_one_letter_code
_entity_poly.pdbx_strand_id
1 'polypeptide(L)'
;MAGERKIWTPSDKKAPVDHKGFDADEIKRLGKRFKKLDLDNSGSLSVEEFMSLPELQQNPLVQRVIDIFDTDGNGEVDFKEFIEGVSQFSVKGDKEQKLRFAFRIYDMDKDGYISNGELFQVLKMMVGNNLKDTQLQQIVDKTIINADKDGDGRISFEEFCAVVGGLDIHKKMVVDV
;
A
#
# COMPACT_ATOMS: atom_id res chain seq x y z
N MET A 1 16.71 -27.28 -0.02
CA MET A 1 16.36 -27.38 1.41
C MET A 1 15.77 -26.05 1.81
N ALA A 2 14.45 -25.99 2.00
CA ALA A 2 13.77 -24.77 2.40
C ALA A 2 14.07 -24.53 3.88
N GLY A 3 14.77 -23.43 4.20
CA GLY A 3 14.98 -23.02 5.58
C GLY A 3 13.64 -22.56 6.15
N GLU A 4 13.22 -23.15 7.27
CA GLU A 4 12.06 -22.69 8.03
C GLU A 4 12.24 -21.20 8.38
N ARG A 5 11.39 -20.33 7.82
CA ARG A 5 11.38 -18.91 8.16
C ARG A 5 10.85 -18.77 9.58
N LYS A 6 11.67 -18.21 10.46
CA LYS A 6 11.31 -17.92 11.85
C LYS A 6 10.26 -16.80 11.89
N ILE A 7 9.06 -17.11 12.35
CA ILE A 7 7.99 -16.12 12.62
C ILE A 7 8.45 -15.25 13.80
N TRP A 8 8.57 -13.95 13.57
CA TRP A 8 9.02 -12.97 14.56
C TRP A 8 7.84 -12.52 15.42
N THR A 9 8.03 -12.46 16.74
CA THR A 9 6.98 -12.07 17.67
C THR A 9 7.30 -10.72 18.33
N PRO A 10 6.29 -9.98 18.82
CA PRO A 10 6.50 -8.75 19.58
C PRO A 10 7.34 -8.88 20.86
N SER A 11 7.74 -10.10 21.24
CA SER A 11 8.56 -10.42 22.41
C SER A 11 10.05 -10.55 22.10
N ASP A 12 10.44 -10.57 20.82
CA ASP A 12 11.80 -10.82 20.38
C ASP A 12 12.68 -9.57 20.57
N LYS A 13 13.68 -9.68 21.46
CA LYS A 13 14.54 -8.57 21.95
C LYS A 13 15.49 -7.95 20.91
N LYS A 14 15.60 -8.54 19.72
CA LYS A 14 16.36 -8.01 18.58
C LYS A 14 15.58 -8.31 17.32
N ALA A 15 14.89 -7.30 16.79
CA ALA A 15 14.28 -7.37 15.48
C ALA A 15 15.39 -7.43 14.41
N PRO A 16 15.24 -8.29 13.37
CA PRO A 16 16.23 -8.42 12.30
C PRO A 16 16.20 -7.28 11.27
N VAL A 17 15.33 -6.28 11.43
CA VAL A 17 15.04 -5.26 10.42
C VAL A 17 15.41 -3.88 10.94
N ASP A 18 16.21 -3.16 10.15
CA ASP A 18 16.55 -1.76 10.37
C ASP A 18 15.28 -0.90 10.27
N HIS A 19 14.62 -0.64 11.41
CA HIS A 19 13.40 0.15 11.51
C HIS A 19 13.68 1.65 11.34
N LYS A 20 14.25 2.07 10.20
CA LYS A 20 14.72 3.45 9.93
C LYS A 20 13.69 4.58 10.19
N GLY A 21 12.43 4.26 10.46
CA GLY A 21 11.37 5.22 10.80
C GLY A 21 10.89 5.22 12.26
N PHE A 22 11.07 4.14 13.03
CA PHE A 22 10.41 3.96 14.33
C PHE A 22 11.36 3.65 15.49
N ASP A 23 11.10 4.24 16.65
CA ASP A 23 11.74 3.89 17.91
C ASP A 23 11.12 2.65 18.59
N ALA A 24 11.77 2.18 19.66
CA ALA A 24 11.33 0.97 20.36
C ALA A 24 9.94 1.11 21.00
N ASP A 25 9.55 2.32 21.41
CA ASP A 25 8.24 2.59 22.01
C ASP A 25 7.14 2.65 20.93
N GLU A 26 7.43 3.21 19.76
CA GLU A 26 6.59 3.18 18.56
C GLU A 26 6.32 1.73 18.12
N ILE A 27 7.37 0.91 17.98
CA ILE A 27 7.24 -0.52 17.63
C ILE A 27 6.41 -1.27 18.68
N LYS A 28 6.60 -0.97 19.97
CA LYS A 28 5.82 -1.56 21.06
C LYS A 28 4.35 -1.14 21.00
N ARG A 29 4.04 0.10 20.65
CA ARG A 29 2.66 0.57 20.44
C ARG A 29 2.02 -0.14 19.24
N LEU A 30 2.74 -0.24 18.12
CA LEU A 30 2.29 -0.96 16.92
C LEU A 30 2.05 -2.44 17.21
N GLY A 31 2.95 -3.10 17.95
CA GLY A 31 2.77 -4.50 18.35
C GLY A 31 1.54 -4.74 19.23
N LYS A 32 1.18 -3.78 20.10
CA LYS A 32 -0.09 -3.86 20.86
C LYS A 32 -1.32 -3.71 19.96
N ARG A 33 -1.24 -2.86 18.92
CA ARG A 33 -2.33 -2.70 17.94
C ARG A 33 -2.48 -3.94 17.08
N PHE A 34 -1.37 -4.48 16.58
CA PHE A 34 -1.34 -5.73 15.82
C PHE A 34 -2.02 -6.87 16.58
N LYS A 35 -1.61 -7.13 17.83
CA LYS A 35 -2.23 -8.16 18.68
C LYS A 35 -3.71 -7.94 18.99
N LYS A 36 -4.22 -6.70 18.86
CA LYS A 36 -5.63 -6.40 19.06
C LYS A 36 -6.44 -6.69 17.80
N LEU A 37 -5.81 -6.61 16.64
CA LEU A 37 -6.39 -6.91 15.33
C LEU A 37 -6.32 -8.40 15.00
N ASP A 38 -5.27 -9.08 15.45
CA ASP A 38 -5.09 -10.53 15.35
C ASP A 38 -6.06 -11.22 16.33
N LEU A 39 -7.30 -11.42 15.86
CA LEU A 39 -8.43 -11.90 16.66
C LEU A 39 -8.32 -13.40 16.93
N ASP A 40 -7.75 -14.14 15.98
CA ASP A 40 -7.56 -15.59 16.10
C ASP A 40 -6.20 -15.99 16.71
N ASN A 41 -5.29 -15.04 16.89
CA ASN A 41 -3.92 -15.22 17.40
C ASN A 41 -3.06 -16.11 16.47
N SER A 42 -3.30 -16.03 15.16
CA SER A 42 -2.49 -16.68 14.12
C SER A 42 -1.08 -16.11 14.03
N GLY A 43 -0.89 -14.86 14.45
CA GLY A 43 0.37 -14.12 14.29
C GLY A 43 0.50 -13.37 12.96
N SER A 44 -0.58 -13.36 12.16
CA SER A 44 -0.76 -12.64 10.91
C SER A 44 -2.11 -11.93 10.93
N LEU A 45 -2.34 -11.01 10.00
CA LEU A 45 -3.61 -10.30 9.86
C LEU A 45 -4.25 -10.64 8.52
N SER A 46 -5.40 -11.28 8.60
CA SER A 46 -6.29 -11.54 7.48
C SER A 46 -7.00 -10.26 7.02
N VAL A 47 -7.55 -10.27 5.79
CA VAL A 47 -8.37 -9.16 5.28
C VAL A 47 -9.57 -8.91 6.19
N GLU A 48 -10.19 -9.97 6.70
CA GLU A 48 -11.33 -9.89 7.61
C GLU A 48 -10.98 -9.17 8.91
N GLU A 49 -9.79 -9.40 9.45
CA GLU A 49 -9.29 -8.73 10.65
C GLU A 49 -9.00 -7.25 10.42
N PHE A 50 -8.45 -6.88 9.26
CA PHE A 50 -8.37 -5.46 8.87
C PHE A 50 -9.76 -4.83 8.74
N MET A 51 -10.72 -5.54 8.15
CA MET A 51 -12.10 -5.06 7.99
C MET A 51 -12.91 -5.05 9.28
N SER A 52 -12.36 -5.57 10.38
CA SER A 52 -12.94 -5.39 11.73
C SER A 52 -12.86 -3.93 12.20
N LEU A 53 -11.95 -3.13 11.61
CA LEU A 53 -11.83 -1.70 11.88
C LEU A 53 -12.92 -0.91 11.12
N PRO A 54 -13.87 -0.27 11.82
CA PRO A 54 -14.95 0.47 11.17
C PRO A 54 -14.46 1.58 10.23
N GLU A 55 -13.32 2.18 10.55
CA GLU A 55 -12.69 3.23 9.74
C GLU A 55 -12.19 2.72 8.38
N LEU A 56 -11.88 1.43 8.27
CA LEU A 56 -11.39 0.81 7.03
C LEU A 56 -12.52 0.24 6.18
N GLN A 57 -13.66 -0.12 6.78
CA GLN A 57 -14.78 -0.75 6.07
C GLN A 57 -15.34 0.07 4.90
N GLN A 58 -15.25 1.40 4.99
CA GLN A 58 -15.74 2.31 3.95
C GLN A 58 -14.65 2.75 2.96
N ASN A 59 -13.40 2.32 3.15
CA ASN A 59 -12.30 2.70 2.29
C ASN A 59 -12.19 1.73 1.10
N PRO A 60 -12.47 2.18 -0.15
CA PRO A 60 -12.43 1.30 -1.31
C PRO A 60 -11.02 0.81 -1.67
N LEU A 61 -9.98 1.40 -1.09
CA LEU A 61 -8.58 1.05 -1.34
C LEU A 61 -7.98 0.16 -0.26
N VAL A 62 -8.74 -0.24 0.76
CA VAL A 62 -8.22 -1.05 1.87
C VAL A 62 -7.56 -2.33 1.37
N GLN A 63 -8.19 -3.04 0.42
CA GLN A 63 -7.61 -4.25 -0.16
C GLN A 63 -6.27 -3.96 -0.84
N ARG A 64 -6.19 -2.86 -1.60
CA ARG A 64 -4.93 -2.46 -2.25
C ARG A 64 -3.83 -2.16 -1.25
N VAL A 65 -4.16 -1.53 -0.12
CA VAL A 65 -3.18 -1.28 0.95
C VAL A 65 -2.70 -2.61 1.56
N ILE A 66 -3.61 -3.56 1.80
CA ILE A 66 -3.27 -4.89 2.32
C ILE A 66 -2.38 -5.65 1.32
N ASP A 67 -2.71 -5.66 0.04
CA ASP A 67 -1.92 -6.32 -1.03
C ASP A 67 -0.50 -5.74 -1.17
N ILE A 68 -0.30 -4.48 -0.76
CA ILE A 68 1.01 -3.82 -0.74
C ILE A 68 1.78 -4.20 0.53
N PHE A 69 1.09 -4.39 1.65
CA PHE A 69 1.69 -4.80 2.91
C PHE A 69 2.11 -6.28 2.85
N ASP A 70 1.29 -7.14 2.25
CA ASP A 70 1.60 -8.55 1.97
C ASP A 70 2.68 -8.63 0.87
N THR A 71 3.94 -8.66 1.32
CA THR A 71 5.11 -8.64 0.44
C THR A 71 5.42 -10.00 -0.15
N ASP A 72 5.08 -11.07 0.56
CA ASP A 72 5.33 -12.44 0.09
C ASP A 72 4.13 -13.10 -0.60
N GLY A 73 2.98 -12.44 -0.61
CA GLY A 73 1.80 -12.79 -1.40
C GLY A 73 1.03 -13.97 -0.82
N ASN A 74 1.11 -14.19 0.50
CA ASN A 74 0.47 -15.32 1.16
C ASN A 74 -1.02 -15.06 1.48
N GLY A 75 -1.51 -13.83 1.30
CA GLY A 75 -2.89 -13.41 1.56
C GLY A 75 -3.14 -12.83 2.96
N GLU A 76 -2.12 -12.84 3.83
CA GLU A 76 -2.15 -12.32 5.19
C GLU A 76 -0.94 -11.42 5.44
N VAL A 77 -1.06 -10.49 6.39
CA VAL A 77 0.02 -9.54 6.72
C VAL A 77 0.66 -9.94 8.04
N ASP A 78 1.91 -10.39 8.01
CA ASP A 78 2.63 -10.71 9.25
C ASP A 78 3.08 -9.43 10.00
N PHE A 79 3.57 -9.59 11.23
CA PHE A 79 3.94 -8.42 12.02
C PHE A 79 5.13 -7.63 11.42
N LYS A 80 6.04 -8.29 10.71
CA LYS A 80 7.16 -7.61 10.03
C LYS A 80 6.62 -6.77 8.87
N GLU A 81 5.78 -7.37 8.04
CA GLU A 81 5.10 -6.72 6.90
C GLU A 81 4.24 -5.54 7.35
N PHE A 82 3.52 -5.70 8.45
CA PHE A 82 2.74 -4.62 9.06
C PHE A 82 3.63 -3.42 9.45
N ILE A 83 4.77 -3.67 10.09
CA ILE A 83 5.71 -2.60 10.46
C ILE A 83 6.31 -1.93 9.22
N GLU A 84 6.72 -2.73 8.22
CA GLU A 84 7.28 -2.22 6.96
C GLU A 84 6.26 -1.38 6.19
N GLY A 85 5.01 -1.85 6.09
CA GLY A 85 3.91 -1.14 5.46
C GLY A 85 3.56 0.17 6.16
N VAL A 86 3.39 0.15 7.48
CA VAL A 86 3.09 1.36 8.28
C VAL A 86 4.24 2.37 8.23
N SER A 87 5.49 1.91 8.11
CA SER A 87 6.67 2.80 8.02
C SER A 87 6.65 3.71 6.79
N GLN A 88 5.97 3.32 5.71
CA GLN A 88 5.80 4.13 4.50
C GLN A 88 5.04 5.45 4.76
N PHE A 89 4.24 5.49 5.83
CA PHE A 89 3.46 6.67 6.24
C PHE A 89 4.15 7.51 7.33
N SER A 90 5.37 7.15 7.74
CA SER A 90 6.11 7.90 8.74
C SER A 90 6.37 9.34 8.29
N VAL A 91 6.30 10.27 9.25
CA VAL A 91 6.78 11.66 9.09
C VAL A 91 8.23 11.74 8.60
N LYS A 92 9.04 10.72 8.90
CA LYS A 92 10.47 10.64 8.52
C LYS A 92 10.70 10.10 7.10
N GLY A 93 9.66 9.57 6.45
CA GLY A 93 9.75 9.02 5.09
C GLY A 93 9.96 10.09 4.03
N ASP A 94 10.81 9.80 3.05
CA ASP A 94 11.11 10.74 1.97
C ASP A 94 9.94 10.84 0.95
N LYS A 95 10.02 11.85 0.08
CA LYS A 95 8.98 12.09 -0.95
C LYS A 95 8.87 10.91 -1.92
N GLU A 96 9.99 10.30 -2.29
CA GLU A 96 10.03 9.25 -3.30
C GLU A 96 9.34 7.97 -2.80
N GLN A 97 9.60 7.56 -1.56
CA GLN A 97 8.95 6.42 -0.91
C GLN A 97 7.43 6.56 -0.92
N LYS A 98 6.91 7.75 -0.61
CA LYS A 98 5.46 8.03 -0.62
C LYS A 98 4.88 8.00 -2.03
N LEU A 99 5.62 8.51 -3.02
CA LEU A 99 5.22 8.41 -4.43
C LEU A 99 5.23 6.96 -4.90
N ARG A 100 6.23 6.15 -4.51
CA ARG A 100 6.29 4.71 -4.81
C ARG A 100 5.11 3.97 -4.19
N PHE A 101 4.75 4.30 -2.95
CA PHE A 101 3.56 3.72 -2.32
C PHE A 101 2.29 4.07 -3.09
N ALA A 102 2.11 5.35 -3.45
CA ALA A 102 0.96 5.78 -4.24
C ALA A 102 0.91 5.09 -5.62
N PHE A 103 2.06 4.89 -6.25
CA PHE A 103 2.17 4.17 -7.52
C PHE A 103 1.71 2.71 -7.39
N ARG A 104 2.15 2.00 -6.34
CA ARG A 104 1.77 0.60 -6.06
C ARG A 104 0.29 0.38 -5.77
N ILE A 105 -0.45 1.44 -5.42
CA ILE A 105 -1.92 1.34 -5.32
C ILE A 105 -2.51 1.03 -6.70
N TYR A 106 -1.94 1.63 -7.75
CA TYR A 106 -2.32 1.45 -9.14
C TYR A 106 -1.68 0.22 -9.80
N ASP A 107 -0.37 0.03 -9.66
CA ASP A 107 0.37 -1.13 -10.20
C ASP A 107 -0.02 -2.41 -9.44
N MET A 108 -0.93 -3.21 -10.02
CA MET A 108 -1.56 -4.36 -9.37
C MET A 108 -0.76 -5.64 -9.55
N ASP A 109 -0.20 -5.85 -10.73
CA ASP A 109 0.62 -7.01 -11.04
C ASP A 109 2.10 -6.86 -10.65
N LYS A 110 2.51 -5.67 -10.18
CA LYS A 110 3.85 -5.35 -9.70
C LYS A 110 4.89 -5.40 -10.82
N ASP A 111 4.50 -5.15 -12.08
CA ASP A 111 5.41 -5.12 -13.24
C ASP A 111 6.21 -3.81 -13.34
N GLY A 112 5.89 -2.82 -12.51
CA GLY A 112 6.55 -1.51 -12.49
C GLY A 112 5.91 -0.47 -13.40
N TYR A 113 4.79 -0.78 -14.03
CA TYR A 113 3.99 0.10 -14.88
C TYR A 113 2.55 0.14 -14.39
N ILE A 114 1.83 1.22 -14.73
CA ILE A 114 0.38 1.27 -14.59
C ILE A 114 -0.21 1.08 -15.98
N SER A 115 -0.82 -0.08 -16.19
CA SER A 115 -1.56 -0.37 -17.42
C SER A 115 -2.91 0.35 -17.47
N ASN A 116 -3.51 0.39 -18.66
CA ASN A 116 -4.86 0.93 -18.85
C ASN A 116 -5.91 0.23 -17.99
N GLY A 117 -5.82 -1.10 -17.91
CA GLY A 117 -6.74 -1.91 -17.11
C GLY A 117 -6.61 -1.63 -15.63
N GLU A 118 -5.39 -1.53 -15.11
CA GLU A 118 -5.14 -1.25 -13.70
C GLU A 118 -5.61 0.15 -13.29
N LEU A 119 -5.31 1.17 -14.11
CA LEU A 119 -5.80 2.52 -13.89
C LEU A 119 -7.35 2.55 -13.86
N PHE A 120 -7.99 1.84 -14.79
CA PHE A 120 -9.45 1.71 -14.81
C PHE A 120 -9.97 1.07 -13.53
N GLN A 121 -9.39 -0.06 -13.11
CA GLN A 121 -9.87 -0.81 -11.93
C GLN A 121 -9.80 0.04 -10.66
N VAL A 122 -8.66 0.68 -10.41
CA VAL A 122 -8.49 1.50 -9.20
C VAL A 122 -9.42 2.72 -9.23
N LEU A 123 -9.57 3.39 -10.37
CA LEU A 123 -10.52 4.49 -10.46
C LEU A 123 -11.97 4.01 -10.29
N LYS A 124 -12.32 2.82 -10.79
CA LYS A 124 -13.64 2.21 -10.63
C LYS A 124 -13.94 1.92 -9.15
N MET A 125 -12.95 1.45 -8.38
CA MET A 125 -13.07 1.28 -6.93
C MET A 125 -13.40 2.62 -6.24
N MET A 126 -12.76 3.71 -6.65
CA MET A 126 -12.97 5.04 -6.04
C MET A 126 -14.31 5.68 -6.42
N VAL A 127 -14.70 5.65 -7.69
CA VAL A 127 -15.90 6.36 -8.18
C VAL A 127 -17.17 5.51 -8.08
N GLY A 128 -17.04 4.19 -7.96
CA GLY A 128 -18.14 3.25 -7.94
C GLY A 128 -19.06 3.39 -9.16
N ASN A 129 -20.36 3.56 -8.90
CA ASN A 129 -21.39 3.71 -9.94
C ASN A 129 -21.69 5.17 -10.31
N ASN A 130 -20.91 6.14 -9.81
CA ASN A 130 -21.11 7.55 -10.14
C ASN A 130 -20.76 7.88 -11.61
N LEU A 131 -19.97 7.02 -12.26
CA LEU A 131 -19.63 7.12 -13.67
C LEU A 131 -19.98 5.83 -14.40
N LYS A 132 -20.47 5.96 -15.63
CA LYS A 132 -20.59 4.82 -16.56
C LYS A 132 -19.20 4.35 -16.95
N ASP A 133 -19.07 3.05 -17.21
CA ASP A 133 -17.80 2.44 -17.60
C ASP A 133 -17.21 3.09 -18.86
N THR A 134 -18.04 3.50 -19.82
CA THR A 134 -17.59 4.23 -21.01
C THR A 134 -17.02 5.61 -20.70
N GLN A 135 -17.59 6.33 -19.72
CA GLN A 135 -17.07 7.63 -19.30
C GLN A 135 -15.77 7.47 -18.52
N LEU A 136 -15.70 6.45 -17.66
CA LEU A 136 -14.49 6.12 -16.93
C LEU A 136 -13.35 5.72 -17.89
N GLN A 137 -13.63 4.88 -18.87
CA GLN A 137 -12.66 4.48 -19.89
C GLN A 137 -12.11 5.69 -20.65
N GLN A 138 -12.97 6.65 -21.02
CA GLN A 138 -12.51 7.90 -21.67
C GLN A 138 -11.58 8.73 -20.78
N ILE A 139 -11.76 8.71 -19.46
CA ILE A 139 -10.87 9.39 -18.52
C ILE A 139 -9.53 8.65 -18.44
N VAL A 140 -9.57 7.33 -18.36
CA VAL A 140 -8.38 6.45 -18.34
C VAL A 140 -7.55 6.67 -19.60
N ASP A 141 -8.16 6.56 -20.78
CA ASP A 141 -7.47 6.71 -22.07
C ASP A 141 -6.81 8.07 -22.20
N LYS A 142 -7.53 9.16 -21.85
CA LYS A 142 -6.97 10.52 -21.85
C LYS A 142 -5.84 10.68 -20.84
N THR A 143 -5.91 10.01 -19.69
CA THR A 143 -4.88 10.08 -18.65
C THR A 143 -3.59 9.43 -19.15
N ILE A 144 -3.67 8.25 -19.75
CA ILE A 144 -2.51 7.57 -20.34
C ILE A 144 -1.92 8.41 -21.46
N ILE A 145 -2.72 8.85 -22.44
CA ILE A 145 -2.24 9.67 -23.56
C ILE A 145 -1.47 10.92 -23.09
N ASN A 146 -1.90 11.51 -21.96
CA ASN A 146 -1.24 12.70 -21.43
C ASN A 146 0.04 12.38 -20.62
N ALA A 147 0.05 11.24 -19.93
CA ALA A 147 1.13 10.83 -19.04
C ALA A 147 2.27 10.10 -19.78
N ASP A 148 1.92 9.20 -20.68
CA ASP A 148 2.80 8.35 -21.50
C ASP A 148 3.63 9.21 -22.48
N LYS A 149 4.93 9.37 -22.17
CA LYS A 149 5.87 10.19 -22.93
C LYS A 149 6.69 9.37 -23.92
N ASP A 150 6.92 8.09 -23.61
CA ASP A 150 7.71 7.21 -24.47
C ASP A 150 6.86 6.40 -25.47
N GLY A 151 5.54 6.39 -25.29
CA GLY A 151 4.56 5.81 -26.19
C GLY A 151 4.39 4.31 -26.03
N ASP A 152 4.75 3.74 -24.87
CA ASP A 152 4.63 2.30 -24.61
C ASP A 152 3.18 1.85 -24.24
N GLY A 153 2.26 2.81 -24.08
CA GLY A 153 0.85 2.60 -23.78
C GLY A 153 0.56 2.35 -22.29
N ARG A 154 1.55 2.52 -21.42
CA ARG A 154 1.45 2.38 -19.96
C ARG A 154 2.05 3.62 -19.30
N ILE A 155 2.04 3.65 -17.96
CA ILE A 155 2.63 4.76 -17.19
C ILE A 155 3.73 4.19 -16.31
N SER A 156 4.97 4.53 -16.62
CA SER A 156 6.13 4.26 -15.77
C SER A 156 6.10 5.09 -14.48
N PHE A 157 6.92 4.73 -13.50
CA PHE A 157 7.01 5.52 -12.27
C PHE A 157 7.51 6.95 -12.51
N GLU A 158 8.43 7.13 -13.45
CA GLU A 158 9.00 8.41 -13.81
C GLU A 158 7.92 9.34 -14.40
N GLU A 159 7.07 8.80 -15.28
CA GLU A 159 5.93 9.52 -15.86
C GLU A 159 4.86 9.83 -14.82
N PHE A 160 4.55 8.87 -13.94
CA PHE A 160 3.67 9.10 -12.80
C PHE A 160 4.19 10.27 -11.95
N CYS A 161 5.48 10.26 -11.60
CA CYS A 161 6.11 11.35 -10.83
C CYS A 161 6.05 12.70 -11.56
N ALA A 162 6.20 12.72 -12.88
CA ALA A 162 6.08 13.94 -13.67
C ALA A 162 4.65 14.53 -13.60
N VAL A 163 3.62 13.68 -13.55
CA VAL A 163 2.21 14.09 -13.45
C VAL A 163 1.83 14.51 -12.03
N VAL A 164 2.14 13.70 -11.02
CA VAL A 164 1.66 13.91 -9.64
C VAL A 164 2.65 14.59 -8.71
N GLY A 165 3.92 14.68 -9.11
CA GLY A 165 5.01 15.18 -8.26
C GLY A 165 4.84 16.64 -7.81
N GLY A 166 4.06 17.44 -8.54
CA GLY A 166 3.70 18.82 -8.21
C GLY A 166 2.48 18.97 -7.29
N LEU A 167 1.72 17.91 -7.02
CA LEU A 167 0.47 17.96 -6.26
C LEU A 167 0.65 17.85 -4.73
N ASP A 168 1.90 17.87 -4.25
CA ASP A 168 2.24 17.76 -2.82
C ASP A 168 1.62 16.55 -2.09
N ILE A 169 1.28 15.47 -2.83
CA ILE A 169 0.59 14.29 -2.27
C ILE A 169 1.36 13.62 -1.12
N HIS A 170 2.69 13.65 -1.16
CA HIS A 170 3.57 13.15 -0.11
C HIS A 170 3.36 13.83 1.26
N LYS A 171 2.83 15.06 1.31
CA LYS A 171 2.50 15.74 2.57
C LYS A 171 1.19 15.23 3.19
N LYS A 172 0.29 14.67 2.36
CA LYS A 172 -0.98 14.08 2.80
C LYS A 172 -0.86 12.61 3.21
N MET A 173 0.23 11.94 2.81
CA MET A 173 0.52 10.54 3.14
C MET A 173 1.42 10.45 4.37
N VAL A 174 0.95 11.00 5.49
CA VAL A 174 1.66 11.05 6.76
C VAL A 174 0.71 10.64 7.87
N VAL A 175 1.14 9.73 8.74
CA VAL A 175 0.42 9.33 9.94
C VAL A 175 1.36 9.44 11.14
N ASP A 176 0.90 10.12 12.19
CA ASP A 176 1.58 10.16 13.49
C ASP A 176 1.24 8.89 14.29
N VAL A 177 2.26 8.20 14.81
CA VAL A 177 2.15 6.86 15.43
C VAL A 177 2.43 6.86 16.95
#